data_AF-A0A1J3DGT6-F1
#
_entry.id   AF-A0A1J3DGT6-F1
#
_cell.length_a   1.000
_cell.length_b   1.000
_cell.length_c   1.000
_cell.angle_alpha   90.00
_cell.angle_beta   90.00
_cell.angle_gamma   90.00
#
_symmetry.space_group_name_H-M   'P 1'
#
loop_
_entity.id
_entity.type
_entity.pdbx_description
1 polymer ?
#
loop_
_entity_poly.entity_id
_entity_poly.type
_entity_poly.pdbx_seq_one_letter_code
_entity_poly.pdbx_strand_id
1 'polypeptide(L)'
;KYSKQKTMLFLVSIVLTFLALILIPCLFISRRLSVPLSFPNIRRFIKTAHDEEERNEKRGTNGEKEKRERMPKHVAIILDGNRRWAKKRGLETAEGHEAGARRVVELAKDFFTMGTKTVSLFAFSTENWARPEDEVNYLMAMFEKFLKSEIHCFQRNKVKLSFIGNRENISESLLSSIREAEEATKS
;
A
#
# COMPACT_ATOMS: atom_id res chain seq x y z
N LYS A 1 45.75 -20.48 -19.17
CA LYS A 1 45.81 -21.21 -17.87
C LYS A 1 46.39 -20.34 -16.74
N TYR A 2 47.45 -19.56 -16.99
CA TYR A 2 48.12 -18.69 -16.00
C TYR A 2 47.23 -17.53 -15.44
N SER A 3 46.33 -16.96 -16.25
CA SER A 3 45.44 -15.87 -15.83
C SER A 3 44.41 -16.29 -14.76
N LYS A 4 43.74 -17.44 -14.94
CA LYS A 4 42.75 -17.96 -13.97
C LYS A 4 43.38 -18.29 -12.60
N GLN A 5 44.63 -18.75 -12.56
CA GLN A 5 45.34 -18.98 -11.31
C GLN A 5 45.60 -17.68 -10.55
N LYS A 6 46.00 -16.60 -11.23
CA LYS A 6 46.18 -15.29 -10.58
C LYS A 6 44.87 -14.74 -10.02
N THR A 7 43.75 -14.88 -10.73
CA THR A 7 42.44 -14.43 -10.24
C THR A 7 41.98 -15.24 -9.02
N MET A 8 42.25 -16.55 -9.01
CA MET A 8 41.90 -17.42 -7.89
C MET A 8 42.73 -17.11 -6.63
N LEU A 9 44.04 -16.89 -6.78
CA LEU A 9 44.92 -16.46 -5.68
C LEU A 9 44.49 -15.09 -5.12
N PHE A 10 44.05 -14.17 -5.97
CA PHE A 10 43.56 -12.86 -5.54
C PHE A 10 42.26 -12.96 -4.73
N LEU A 11 41.32 -13.80 -5.17
CA LEU A 11 40.05 -14.04 -4.47
C LEU A 11 40.25 -14.72 -3.11
N VAL A 12 41.12 -15.73 -3.05
CA VAL A 12 41.47 -16.41 -1.80
C VAL A 12 42.12 -15.44 -0.82
N SER A 13 42.99 -14.53 -1.31
CA SER A 13 43.59 -13.50 -0.47
C SER A 13 42.53 -12.57 0.13
N ILE A 14 41.56 -12.09 -0.66
CA ILE A 14 40.49 -11.19 -0.18
C ILE A 14 39.62 -11.86 0.88
N VAL A 15 39.25 -13.13 0.66
CA VAL A 15 38.45 -13.90 1.61
C VAL A 15 39.20 -14.11 2.92
N LEU A 16 40.50 -14.41 2.85
CA LEU A 16 41.36 -14.53 4.04
C LEU A 16 41.51 -13.20 4.80
N THR A 17 41.64 -12.06 4.10
CA THR A 17 41.67 -10.75 4.78
C THR A 17 40.34 -10.40 5.44
N PHE A 18 39.21 -10.69 4.80
CA PHE A 18 37.89 -10.48 5.41
C PHE A 18 37.67 -11.39 6.62
N LEU A 19 38.04 -12.67 6.54
CA LEU A 19 38.01 -13.59 7.67
C LEU A 19 38.90 -13.11 8.81
N ALA A 20 40.11 -12.63 8.53
CA ALA A 20 40.99 -12.07 9.54
C ALA A 20 40.41 -10.80 10.19
N LEU A 21 39.80 -9.90 9.42
CA LEU A 21 39.16 -8.67 9.93
C LEU A 21 37.94 -8.96 10.82
N ILE A 22 37.27 -10.09 10.67
CA ILE A 22 36.15 -10.51 11.52
C ILE A 22 36.65 -11.29 12.74
N LEU A 23 37.66 -12.16 12.55
CA LEU A 23 38.17 -13.03 13.61
C LEU A 23 39.09 -12.30 14.60
N ILE A 24 39.87 -11.30 14.17
CA ILE A 24 40.79 -10.55 15.05
C ILE A 24 40.02 -9.75 16.12
N PRO A 25 38.93 -9.01 15.80
CA PRO A 25 38.08 -8.40 16.82
C PRO A 25 37.45 -9.43 17.75
N CYS A 26 37.00 -10.58 17.22
CA CYS A 26 36.44 -11.67 18.03
C CYS A 26 37.46 -12.25 19.03
N LEU A 27 38.73 -12.39 18.63
CA LEU A 27 39.82 -12.84 19.51
C LEU A 27 40.22 -11.79 20.57
N PHE A 28 40.13 -10.50 20.22
CA PHE A 28 40.44 -9.41 21.16
C PHE A 28 39.31 -9.17 22.18
N ILE A 29 38.05 -9.32 21.75
CA ILE A 29 36.86 -9.26 22.61
C ILE A 29 36.82 -10.48 23.55
N SER A 30 37.16 -11.68 23.06
CA SER A 30 37.23 -12.88 23.90
C SER A 30 38.41 -12.91 24.88
N ARG A 31 39.49 -12.14 24.64
CA ARG A 31 40.55 -11.92 25.63
C ARG A 31 40.20 -10.92 26.74
N ARG A 32 39.27 -9.98 26.49
CA ARG A 32 38.86 -8.93 27.44
C ARG A 32 37.60 -9.27 28.24
N LEU A 33 36.81 -10.22 27.75
CA LEU A 33 35.71 -10.85 28.46
C LEU A 33 36.10 -12.29 28.78
N SER A 34 36.76 -12.50 29.90
CA SER A 34 36.93 -13.81 30.53
C SER A 34 35.57 -14.30 31.04
N VAL A 35 34.62 -14.54 30.14
CA VAL A 35 33.41 -15.30 30.47
C VAL A 35 33.79 -16.75 30.26
N PRO A 36 33.75 -17.61 31.29
CA PRO A 36 33.99 -19.02 31.10
C PRO A 36 32.86 -19.54 30.21
N LEU A 37 33.15 -19.70 28.91
CA LEU A 37 32.29 -20.28 27.91
C LEU A 37 32.22 -21.79 28.15
N SER A 38 31.64 -22.15 29.29
CA SER A 38 31.12 -23.49 29.54
C SER A 38 30.02 -23.73 28.50
N PHE A 39 30.10 -24.83 27.74
CA PHE A 39 29.10 -25.24 26.73
C PHE A 39 27.63 -25.03 27.15
N PRO A 40 27.22 -25.31 28.41
CA PRO A 40 25.91 -24.97 28.96
C PRO A 40 25.52 -23.48 28.85
N ASN A 41 26.46 -22.56 29.05
CA ASN A 41 26.20 -21.11 29.02
C ASN A 41 26.00 -20.61 27.60
N ILE A 42 26.73 -21.17 26.61
CA ILE A 42 26.53 -20.85 25.19
C ILE A 42 25.15 -21.29 24.74
N ARG A 43 24.76 -22.53 25.06
CA ARG A 43 23.45 -23.07 24.68
C ARG A 43 22.31 -22.25 25.31
N ARG A 44 22.48 -21.82 26.56
CA ARG A 44 21.53 -20.93 27.23
C ARG A 44 21.45 -19.57 26.53
N PHE A 45 22.59 -18.98 26.17
CA PHE A 45 22.66 -17.70 25.49
C PHE A 45 22.02 -17.73 24.10
N ILE A 46 22.31 -18.76 23.29
CA ILE A 46 21.70 -18.97 21.97
C ILE A 46 20.19 -19.16 22.11
N LYS A 47 19.75 -19.95 23.10
CA LYS A 47 18.32 -20.14 23.37
C LYS A 47 17.66 -18.82 23.77
N THR A 48 18.26 -18.03 24.64
CA THR A 48 17.72 -16.73 25.05
C THR A 48 17.64 -15.74 23.88
N ALA A 49 18.67 -15.69 23.02
CA ALA A 49 18.66 -14.84 21.83
C ALA A 49 17.55 -15.25 20.85
N HIS A 50 17.40 -16.55 20.58
CA HIS A 50 16.33 -17.07 19.72
C HIS A 50 14.93 -16.83 20.32
N ASP A 51 14.77 -17.01 21.64
CA ASP A 51 13.51 -16.76 22.35
C ASP A 51 13.15 -15.26 22.37
N GLU A 52 14.14 -14.36 22.42
CA GLU A 52 13.96 -12.90 22.31
C GLU A 52 13.60 -12.46 20.89
N GLU A 53 14.24 -13.04 19.88
CA GLU A 53 13.97 -12.79 18.47
C GLU A 53 12.53 -13.24 18.11
N GLU A 54 12.14 -14.46 18.53
CA GLU A 54 10.75 -14.93 18.41
C GLU A 54 9.75 -14.05 19.17
N ARG A 55 10.10 -13.56 20.37
CA ARG A 55 9.22 -12.66 21.15
C ARG A 55 9.03 -11.32 20.47
N ASN A 56 10.08 -10.77 19.86
CA ASN A 56 10.01 -9.50 19.14
C ASN A 56 9.22 -9.63 17.83
N GLU A 57 9.37 -10.74 17.10
CA GLU A 57 8.51 -11.08 15.95
C GLU A 57 7.04 -11.27 16.35
N LYS A 58 6.77 -11.99 17.45
CA LYS A 58 5.41 -12.18 17.98
C LYS A 58 4.79 -10.88 18.50
N ARG A 59 5.57 -9.97 19.10
CA ARG A 59 5.09 -8.64 19.53
C ARG A 59 4.80 -7.70 18.36
N GLY A 60 5.64 -7.70 17.33
CA GLY A 60 5.42 -6.93 16.10
C GLY A 60 4.15 -7.37 15.37
N THR A 61 3.97 -8.68 15.20
CA THR A 61 2.79 -9.26 14.53
C THR A 61 1.49 -9.06 15.33
N ASN A 62 1.52 -9.16 16.66
CA ASN A 62 0.32 -9.00 17.47
C ASN A 62 -0.16 -7.54 17.55
N GLY A 63 0.78 -6.57 17.60
CA GLY A 63 0.44 -5.15 17.60
C GLY A 63 -0.19 -4.68 16.28
N GLU A 64 0.32 -5.16 15.14
CA GLU A 64 -0.29 -4.87 13.83
C GLU A 64 -1.65 -5.53 13.65
N LYS A 65 -1.81 -6.76 14.14
CA LYS A 65 -3.09 -7.47 14.11
C LYS A 65 -4.14 -6.76 14.95
N GLU A 66 -3.81 -6.37 16.18
CA GLU A 66 -4.71 -5.58 17.03
C GLU A 66 -5.09 -4.23 16.39
N LYS A 67 -4.13 -3.57 15.73
CA LYS A 67 -4.40 -2.32 15.02
C LYS A 67 -5.38 -2.52 13.87
N ARG A 68 -5.24 -3.60 13.09
CA ARG A 68 -6.18 -3.96 12.01
C ARG A 68 -7.58 -4.29 12.54
N GLU A 69 -7.67 -4.98 13.68
CA GLU A 69 -8.96 -5.31 14.32
C GLU A 69 -9.71 -4.08 14.84
N ARG A 70 -8.99 -3.02 15.20
CA ARG A 70 -9.57 -1.73 15.63
C ARG A 70 -10.02 -0.84 14.47
N MET A 71 -9.64 -1.15 13.23
CA MET A 71 -10.05 -0.33 12.08
C MET A 71 -11.55 -0.47 11.79
N PRO A 72 -12.23 0.61 11.39
CA PRO A 72 -13.60 0.53 10.91
C PRO A 72 -13.69 -0.43 9.73
N LYS A 73 -14.66 -1.35 9.80
CA LYS A 73 -14.94 -2.30 8.72
C LYS A 73 -15.45 -1.60 7.46
N HIS A 74 -16.17 -0.49 7.63
CA HIS A 74 -16.75 0.32 6.56
C HIS A 74 -16.54 1.81 6.84
N VAL A 75 -16.03 2.53 5.85
CA VAL A 75 -15.90 3.99 5.86
C VAL A 75 -16.73 4.57 4.71
N ALA A 76 -17.49 5.63 4.97
CA ALA A 76 -18.15 6.43 3.94
C ALA A 76 -17.44 7.79 3.80
N ILE A 77 -17.19 8.21 2.56
CA ILE A 77 -16.48 9.45 2.24
C ILE A 77 -17.38 10.32 1.37
N ILE A 78 -17.55 11.58 1.78
CA ILE A 78 -18.26 12.60 0.99
C ILE A 78 -17.21 13.47 0.30
N LEU A 79 -17.30 13.57 -1.03
CA LEU A 79 -16.37 14.31 -1.87
C LEU A 79 -16.78 15.78 -1.98
N ASP A 80 -16.69 16.52 -0.86
CA ASP A 80 -16.98 17.95 -0.83
C ASP A 80 -15.71 18.80 -0.99
N GLY A 81 -15.89 20.01 -1.53
CA GLY A 81 -14.87 21.05 -1.53
C GLY A 81 -14.14 21.23 -2.86
N ASN A 82 -14.33 20.36 -3.85
CA ASN A 82 -13.63 20.42 -5.15
C ASN A 82 -13.73 21.80 -5.83
N ARG A 83 -14.96 22.34 -5.95
CA ARG A 83 -15.21 23.68 -6.52
C ARG A 83 -14.52 24.79 -5.73
N ARG A 84 -14.59 24.74 -4.40
CA ARG A 84 -13.94 25.73 -3.49
C ARG A 84 -12.43 25.64 -3.59
N TRP A 85 -11.89 24.43 -3.70
CA TRP A 85 -10.46 24.16 -3.81
C TRP A 85 -9.88 24.71 -5.13
N ALA A 86 -10.58 24.49 -6.25
CA ALA A 86 -10.21 25.03 -7.56
C ALA A 86 -10.25 26.56 -7.57
N LYS A 87 -11.36 27.15 -7.08
CA LYS A 87 -11.52 28.61 -6.99
C LYS A 87 -10.40 29.28 -6.18
N LYS A 88 -10.01 28.69 -5.04
CA LYS A 88 -8.91 29.22 -4.20
C LYS A 88 -7.55 29.21 -4.89
N ARG A 89 -7.40 28.45 -5.97
CA ARG A 89 -6.15 28.29 -6.73
C ARG A 89 -6.19 28.96 -8.10
N GLY A 90 -7.29 29.61 -8.46
CA GLY A 90 -7.49 30.16 -9.80
C GLY A 90 -7.58 29.08 -10.89
N LEU A 91 -8.05 27.89 -10.53
CA LEU A 91 -8.21 26.74 -11.43
C LEU A 91 -9.66 26.57 -11.86
N GLU A 92 -9.86 25.85 -12.96
CA GLU A 92 -11.17 25.47 -13.45
C GLU A 92 -11.87 24.47 -12.51
N THR A 93 -13.21 24.47 -12.52
CA THR A 93 -14.00 23.55 -11.68
C THR A 93 -13.67 22.09 -11.98
N ALA A 94 -13.48 21.78 -13.26
CA ALA A 94 -13.05 20.47 -13.76
C ALA A 94 -11.78 19.96 -13.04
N GLU A 95 -10.75 20.80 -12.95
CA GLU A 95 -9.47 20.45 -12.31
C GLU A 95 -9.64 20.14 -10.82
N GLY A 96 -10.56 20.84 -10.15
CA GLY A 96 -10.92 20.55 -8.77
C GLY A 96 -11.54 19.17 -8.60
N HIS A 97 -12.43 18.77 -9.51
CA HIS A 97 -13.05 17.45 -9.49
C HIS A 97 -12.05 16.34 -9.77
N GLU A 98 -11.16 16.53 -10.75
CA GLU A 98 -10.08 15.56 -11.02
C GLU A 98 -9.12 15.40 -9.83
N ALA A 99 -8.78 16.51 -9.16
CA ALA A 99 -7.95 16.47 -7.97
C ALA A 99 -8.64 15.70 -6.83
N GLY A 100 -9.95 15.93 -6.63
CA GLY A 100 -10.76 15.19 -5.65
C GLY A 100 -10.81 13.69 -5.96
N ALA A 101 -11.01 13.33 -7.23
CA ALA A 101 -11.04 11.94 -7.69
C ALA A 101 -9.70 11.22 -7.44
N ARG A 102 -8.57 11.83 -7.77
CA ARG A 102 -7.25 11.27 -7.46
C ARG A 102 -7.06 11.07 -5.96
N ARG A 103 -7.41 12.09 -5.16
CA ARG A 103 -7.21 12.04 -3.72
C ARG A 103 -8.02 10.94 -3.04
N VAL A 104 -9.26 10.74 -3.46
CA VAL A 104 -10.10 9.70 -2.84
C VAL A 104 -9.63 8.29 -3.19
N VAL A 105 -9.09 8.07 -4.38
CA VAL A 105 -8.52 6.78 -4.77
C VAL A 105 -7.31 6.43 -3.90
N GLU A 106 -6.41 7.39 -3.67
CA GLU A 106 -5.29 7.21 -2.74
C GLU A 106 -5.79 6.89 -1.33
N LEU A 107 -6.73 7.68 -0.83
CA LEU A 107 -7.28 7.51 0.52
C LEU A 107 -7.98 6.15 0.69
N ALA A 108 -8.71 5.68 -0.33
CA ALA A 108 -9.33 4.36 -0.32
C ALA A 108 -8.29 3.24 -0.26
N LYS A 109 -7.18 3.37 -1.01
CA LYS A 109 -6.04 2.42 -0.93
C LYS A 109 -5.45 2.39 0.47
N ASP A 110 -5.29 3.54 1.11
CA ASP A 110 -4.78 3.62 2.49
C ASP A 110 -5.72 2.89 3.47
N PHE A 111 -7.04 3.10 3.36
CA PHE A 111 -8.03 2.38 4.16
C PHE A 111 -7.95 0.86 3.98
N PHE A 112 -7.86 0.38 2.74
CA PHE A 112 -7.70 -1.05 2.47
C PHE A 112 -6.40 -1.62 3.06
N THR A 113 -5.27 -0.92 2.92
CA THR A 113 -3.99 -1.32 3.52
C THR A 113 -4.08 -1.42 5.04
N MET A 114 -4.79 -0.47 5.68
CA MET A 114 -5.00 -0.45 7.14
C MET A 114 -5.96 -1.54 7.63
N GLY A 115 -6.75 -2.17 6.76
CA GLY A 115 -7.61 -3.30 7.09
C GLY A 115 -9.11 -3.03 7.02
N THR A 116 -9.52 -1.82 6.62
CA THR A 116 -10.92 -1.52 6.29
C THR A 116 -11.36 -2.41 5.13
N LYS A 117 -12.59 -2.93 5.19
CA LYS A 117 -13.12 -3.89 4.22
C LYS A 117 -13.94 -3.23 3.13
N THR A 118 -14.61 -2.13 3.45
CA THR A 118 -15.48 -1.41 2.53
C THR A 118 -15.24 0.08 2.61
N VAL A 119 -15.14 0.73 1.45
CA VAL A 119 -15.09 2.19 1.33
C VAL A 119 -16.22 2.61 0.39
N SER A 120 -17.18 3.40 0.87
CA SER A 120 -18.24 3.96 0.05
C SER A 120 -17.94 5.43 -0.26
N LEU A 121 -18.03 5.78 -1.53
CA LEU A 121 -17.78 7.15 -1.99
C LEU A 121 -19.11 7.77 -2.40
N PHE A 122 -19.46 8.91 -1.80
CA PHE A 122 -20.60 9.69 -2.27
C PHE A 122 -20.14 10.56 -3.45
N ALA A 123 -20.12 9.95 -4.63
CA ALA A 123 -19.52 10.52 -5.83
C ALA A 123 -20.44 11.52 -6.56
N PHE A 124 -21.75 11.29 -6.52
CA PHE A 124 -22.74 12.14 -7.20
C PHE A 124 -24.08 12.06 -6.48
N SER A 125 -24.71 13.20 -6.19
CA SER A 125 -26.00 13.30 -5.50
C SER A 125 -27.14 13.67 -6.44
N THR A 126 -28.39 13.46 -6.00
CA THR A 126 -29.59 13.90 -6.74
C THR A 126 -29.62 15.41 -6.97
N GLU A 127 -29.09 16.20 -6.03
CA GLU A 127 -29.00 17.65 -6.13
C GLU A 127 -27.93 18.10 -7.13
N ASN A 128 -27.01 17.21 -7.53
CA ASN A 128 -25.96 17.56 -8.50
C ASN A 128 -26.53 17.68 -9.93
N TRP A 129 -27.71 17.10 -10.19
CA TRP A 129 -28.42 17.32 -11.45
C TRP A 129 -28.87 18.77 -11.66
N ALA A 130 -29.00 19.56 -10.58
CA ALA A 130 -29.36 20.98 -10.68
C ALA A 130 -28.16 21.91 -11.00
N ARG A 131 -26.96 21.35 -11.24
CA ARG A 131 -25.77 22.12 -11.64
C ARG A 131 -25.83 22.47 -13.14
N PRO A 132 -24.97 23.39 -13.62
CA PRO A 132 -24.85 23.66 -15.05
C PRO A 132 -24.61 22.38 -15.85
N GLU A 133 -25.30 22.25 -16.98
CA GLU A 133 -25.28 21.04 -17.83
C GLU A 133 -23.87 20.64 -18.24
N ASP A 134 -23.02 21.61 -18.59
CA ASP A 134 -21.62 21.38 -18.93
C ASP A 134 -20.82 20.75 -17.78
N GLU A 135 -21.10 21.13 -16.53
CA GLU A 135 -20.46 20.53 -15.36
C GLU A 135 -20.92 19.09 -15.16
N VAL A 136 -22.23 18.83 -15.31
CA VAL A 136 -22.79 17.48 -15.18
C VAL A 136 -22.22 16.56 -16.26
N ASN A 137 -22.22 17.01 -17.52
CA ASN A 137 -21.67 16.26 -18.66
C ASN A 137 -20.18 15.94 -18.46
N TYR A 138 -19.41 16.92 -17.97
CA TYR A 138 -18.00 16.70 -17.63
C TYR A 138 -17.82 15.64 -16.54
N LEU A 139 -18.61 15.69 -15.46
CA LEU A 139 -18.53 14.69 -14.38
C LEU A 139 -18.85 13.27 -14.88
N MET A 140 -19.88 13.11 -15.72
CA MET A 140 -20.23 11.81 -16.30
C MET A 140 -19.13 11.27 -17.21
N ALA A 141 -18.57 12.12 -18.08
CA ALA A 141 -17.45 11.74 -18.94
C ALA A 141 -16.20 11.38 -18.11
N MET A 142 -15.93 12.13 -17.03
CA MET A 142 -14.83 11.84 -16.12
C MET A 142 -15.00 10.48 -15.42
N PHE A 143 -16.20 10.15 -14.94
CA PHE A 143 -16.48 8.83 -14.35
C PHE A 143 -16.30 7.70 -15.35
N GLU A 144 -16.78 7.87 -16.58
CA GLU A 144 -16.62 6.87 -17.63
C GLU A 144 -15.15 6.62 -17.95
N LYS A 145 -14.37 7.69 -18.12
CA LYS A 145 -12.93 7.62 -18.36
C LYS A 145 -12.20 6.95 -17.20
N PHE A 146 -12.56 7.29 -15.96
CA PHE A 146 -11.99 6.70 -14.77
C PHE A 146 -12.23 5.19 -14.72
N LEU A 147 -13.47 4.74 -14.95
CA LEU A 147 -13.81 3.32 -14.95
C LEU A 147 -12.99 2.53 -15.97
N LYS A 148 -12.93 3.04 -17.21
CA LYS A 148 -12.19 2.39 -18.30
C LYS A 148 -10.68 2.32 -18.04
N SER A 149 -10.10 3.34 -17.41
CA SER A 149 -8.65 3.40 -17.15
C SER A 149 -8.22 2.60 -15.91
N GLU A 150 -9.08 2.49 -14.90
CA GLU A 150 -8.70 1.91 -13.60
C GLU A 150 -9.21 0.47 -13.39
N ILE A 151 -10.05 -0.08 -14.27
CA ILE A 151 -10.62 -1.42 -14.12
C ILE A 151 -9.55 -2.49 -13.83
N HIS A 152 -8.45 -2.50 -14.58
CA HIS A 152 -7.34 -3.43 -14.37
C HIS A 152 -6.60 -3.18 -13.05
N CYS A 153 -6.56 -1.94 -12.57
CA CYS A 153 -5.99 -1.61 -11.27
C CYS A 153 -6.81 -2.26 -10.16
N PHE A 154 -8.15 -2.14 -10.21
CA PHE A 154 -9.02 -2.78 -9.22
C PHE A 154 -8.90 -4.30 -9.24
N GLN A 155 -8.88 -4.92 -10.42
CA GLN A 155 -8.68 -6.38 -10.56
C GLN A 155 -7.36 -6.85 -9.95
N ARG A 156 -6.24 -6.20 -10.29
CA ARG A 156 -4.91 -6.56 -9.75
C ARG A 156 -4.86 -6.45 -8.23
N ASN A 157 -5.58 -5.47 -7.66
CA ASN A 157 -5.64 -5.26 -6.22
C ASN A 157 -6.77 -6.05 -5.53
N LYS A 158 -7.51 -6.90 -6.26
CA LYS A 158 -8.66 -7.67 -5.75
C LYS A 158 -9.70 -6.79 -5.05
N VAL A 159 -9.93 -5.61 -5.61
CA VAL A 159 -10.94 -4.66 -5.13
C VAL A 159 -12.20 -4.85 -5.94
N LYS A 160 -13.31 -5.15 -5.25
CA LYS A 160 -14.64 -5.25 -5.84
C LYS A 160 -15.30 -3.88 -5.92
N LEU A 161 -15.78 -3.51 -7.11
CA LEU A 161 -16.58 -2.31 -7.32
C LEU A 161 -18.08 -2.64 -7.21
N SER A 162 -18.85 -1.68 -6.67
CA SER A 162 -20.31 -1.75 -6.61
C SER A 162 -20.88 -0.34 -6.71
N PHE A 163 -21.84 -0.15 -7.61
CA PHE A 163 -22.50 1.12 -7.86
C PHE A 163 -23.91 1.11 -7.28
N ILE A 164 -24.14 1.99 -6.31
CA ILE A 164 -25.41 2.12 -5.58
C ILE A 164 -26.02 3.47 -5.94
N GLY A 165 -27.27 3.47 -6.41
CA GLY A 165 -28.01 4.71 -6.71
C GLY A 165 -29.01 4.56 -7.86
N ASN A 166 -29.70 5.67 -8.16
CA ASN A 166 -30.59 5.76 -9.31
C ASN A 166 -29.77 5.78 -10.61
N ARG A 167 -30.19 4.99 -11.60
CA ARG A 167 -29.57 4.87 -12.93
C ARG A 167 -30.32 5.67 -14.00
N GLU A 168 -31.45 6.27 -13.67
CA GLU A 168 -32.20 7.20 -14.51
C GLU A 168 -31.33 8.44 -14.80
N ASN A 169 -31.26 8.85 -16.07
CA ASN A 169 -30.45 9.96 -16.60
C ASN A 169 -28.94 9.70 -16.75
N ILE A 170 -28.45 8.50 -16.46
CA ILE A 170 -27.08 8.12 -16.81
C ILE A 170 -27.07 7.64 -18.27
N SER A 171 -26.08 8.09 -19.05
CA SER A 171 -25.95 7.66 -20.45
C SER A 171 -25.70 6.15 -20.56
N GLU A 172 -26.19 5.54 -21.64
CA GLU A 172 -26.02 4.09 -21.85
C GLU A 172 -24.54 3.68 -21.92
N SER A 173 -23.67 4.56 -22.44
CA SER A 173 -22.21 4.33 -22.47
C SER A 173 -21.61 4.21 -21.07
N LEU A 174 -21.99 5.11 -20.16
CA LEU A 174 -21.53 5.06 -18.78
C LEU A 174 -22.16 3.88 -18.03
N LEU A 175 -23.46 3.58 -18.24
CA LEU A 175 -24.09 2.39 -17.68
C LEU A 175 -23.40 1.09 -18.13
N SER A 176 -23.01 1.00 -19.40
CA SER A 176 -22.23 -0.13 -19.91
C SER A 176 -20.88 -0.26 -19.21
N SER A 177 -20.18 0.86 -19.05
CA SER A 177 -18.88 0.91 -18.35
C SER A 177 -18.99 0.51 -16.87
N ILE A 178 -20.09 0.91 -16.21
CA ILE A 178 -20.40 0.50 -14.83
C ILE A 178 -20.59 -1.02 -14.77
N ARG A 179 -21.44 -1.59 -15.63
CA ARG A 179 -21.71 -3.04 -15.65
C ARG A 179 -20.44 -3.85 -15.92
N GLU A 180 -19.62 -3.40 -16.86
CA GLU A 180 -18.33 -4.03 -17.15
C GLU A 180 -17.41 -4.01 -15.93
N ALA A 181 -17.29 -2.86 -15.25
CA ALA A 181 -16.46 -2.73 -14.05
C ALA A 181 -16.95 -3.61 -12.88
N GLU A 182 -18.27 -3.68 -12.66
CA GLU A 182 -18.87 -4.53 -11.62
C GLU A 182 -18.61 -6.02 -11.90
N GLU A 183 -18.79 -6.49 -13.14
CA GLU A 183 -18.57 -7.90 -13.48
C GLU A 183 -17.08 -8.26 -13.46
N ALA A 184 -16.22 -7.38 -13.99
CA ALA A 184 -14.78 -7.59 -14.04
C ALA A 184 -14.13 -7.69 -12.64
N THR A 185 -14.75 -7.09 -11.62
CA THR A 185 -14.22 -7.02 -10.24
C THR A 185 -14.99 -7.86 -9.22
N LYS A 186 -15.88 -8.73 -9.70
CA LYS A 186 -16.78 -9.54 -8.86
C LYS A 186 -16.08 -10.63 -8.03
N SER A 187 -14.93 -11.11 -8.48
CA SER A 187 -14.19 -12.27 -7.93
C SER A 187 -12.99 -11.87 -7.09
#